data_AF-A0A0N0AUN2-F1
#
_entry.id   AF-A0A0N0AUN2-F1
#
_cell.length_a   1.000
_cell.length_b   1.000
_cell.length_c   1.000
_cell.angle_alpha   90.00
_cell.angle_beta   90.00
_cell.angle_gamma   90.00
#
_symmetry.space_group_name_H-M   'P 1'
#
loop_
_entity.id
_entity.type
_entity.pdbx_description
1 polymer ?
#
loop_
_entity_poly.entity_id
_entity_poly.type
_entity_poly.pdbx_seq_one_letter_code
_entity_poly.pdbx_strand_id
1 'polypeptide(L)'
;MGRALAAGSARKNTPTTASSYRNRLATKHQALADAEKKVSEFRTKEADRRAKATRDRSAAARTTSVGIQSARLHSAQRHDAEANKAARDASIWSTKAARYGREAADLAAKLAKAEQAERRAPASQARKESRLSTAEAEVRSAPKKLRAPNPEKLRVLLLGATSDGDLRIAREQQRIRAAVQSATHRDLIELEAHPAPTTDMLLDALSRFRPHVVHLSSHSANEQGADLFHGHAIASADALARAIAAVDDKPLIVLLNSSLSEIQITQLVAAIPFVIAMPASIGDVDAITYAARFYAAIADGQSVHAAHLLSRVAVEMNGLDNHDLPTLSYAADIDPRASKLVTPPPV
;
A
#
# COMPACT_ATOMS: atom_id res chain seq x y z
N MET A 1 7.10 -26.41 -31.16
CA MET A 1 5.77 -26.82 -30.65
C MET A 1 5.59 -26.21 -29.27
N GLY A 2 4.62 -25.31 -29.09
CA GLY A 2 4.36 -24.64 -27.81
C GLY A 2 3.38 -23.48 -27.98
N ARG A 3 2.10 -23.80 -28.17
CA ARG A 3 1.01 -22.83 -28.28
C ARG A 3 0.67 -22.30 -26.88
N ALA A 4 0.90 -21.00 -26.65
CA ALA A 4 0.28 -20.27 -25.55
C ALA A 4 -1.15 -19.88 -25.95
N LEU A 5 -2.14 -20.48 -25.29
CA LEU A 5 -3.56 -20.12 -25.42
C LEU A 5 -3.85 -18.92 -24.53
N ALA A 6 -3.83 -17.72 -25.10
CA ALA A 6 -4.42 -16.55 -24.49
C ALA A 6 -5.94 -16.58 -24.74
N ALA A 7 -6.71 -17.00 -23.74
CA ALA A 7 -8.16 -16.89 -23.75
C ALA A 7 -8.55 -15.42 -23.53
N GLY A 8 -8.80 -14.71 -24.64
CA GLY A 8 -9.42 -13.39 -24.61
C GLY A 8 -10.82 -13.49 -24.00
N SER A 9 -11.01 -12.82 -22.87
CA SER A 9 -12.32 -12.55 -22.27
C SER A 9 -13.11 -11.68 -23.25
N ALA A 10 -13.96 -12.33 -24.04
CA ALA A 10 -14.89 -11.68 -24.95
C ALA A 10 -15.83 -10.80 -24.12
N ARG A 11 -15.62 -9.48 -24.19
CA ARG A 11 -16.55 -8.47 -23.69
C ARG A 11 -17.93 -8.81 -24.25
N LYS A 12 -18.88 -9.14 -23.37
CA LYS A 12 -20.28 -9.34 -23.73
C LYS A 12 -20.77 -8.07 -24.40
N ASN A 13 -20.91 -8.12 -25.72
CA ASN A 13 -21.59 -7.11 -26.51
C ASN A 13 -22.96 -6.88 -25.86
N THR A 14 -23.27 -5.63 -25.50
CA THR A 14 -24.62 -5.18 -25.15
C THR A 14 -25.26 -4.42 -26.33
N PRO A 15 -25.67 -5.06 -27.45
CA PRO A 15 -26.44 -4.42 -28.50
C PRO A 15 -27.94 -4.78 -28.41
N THR A 16 -28.39 -5.40 -27.33
CA THR A 16 -29.72 -6.00 -27.24
C THR A 16 -30.83 -4.98 -27.00
N THR A 17 -30.53 -3.79 -26.48
CA THR A 17 -31.58 -2.84 -26.04
C THR A 17 -32.09 -1.95 -27.16
N ALA A 18 -31.21 -1.20 -27.86
CA ALA A 18 -31.64 -0.28 -28.93
C ALA A 18 -32.17 -1.02 -30.18
N SER A 19 -31.49 -2.10 -30.59
CA SER A 19 -31.91 -2.92 -31.74
C SER A 19 -33.30 -3.54 -31.54
N SER A 20 -33.59 -4.03 -30.32
CA SER A 20 -34.90 -4.58 -29.96
C SER A 20 -36.02 -3.52 -30.00
N TYR A 21 -35.74 -2.30 -29.52
CA TYR A 21 -36.71 -1.20 -29.61
C TYR A 21 -36.98 -0.76 -31.05
N ARG A 22 -35.96 -0.71 -31.94
CA ARG A 22 -36.14 -0.40 -33.37
C ARG A 22 -37.10 -1.37 -34.05
N ASN A 23 -36.87 -2.68 -33.85
CA ASN A 23 -37.70 -3.71 -34.48
C ASN A 23 -39.16 -3.62 -34.01
N ARG A 24 -39.38 -3.47 -32.71
CA ARG A 24 -40.73 -3.31 -32.15
C ARG A 24 -41.41 -2.03 -32.64
N LEU A 25 -40.68 -0.93 -32.75
CA LEU A 25 -41.18 0.35 -33.26
C LEU A 25 -41.64 0.20 -34.72
N ALA A 26 -40.84 -0.46 -35.57
CA ALA A 26 -41.17 -0.72 -36.96
C ALA A 26 -42.47 -1.54 -37.08
N THR A 27 -42.62 -2.62 -36.30
CA THR A 27 -43.86 -3.41 -36.27
C THR A 27 -45.08 -2.57 -35.86
N LYS A 28 -44.92 -1.63 -34.90
CA LYS A 28 -46.02 -0.78 -34.45
C LYS A 28 -46.39 0.32 -35.45
N HIS A 29 -45.43 0.89 -36.16
CA HIS A 29 -45.71 1.80 -37.28
C HIS A 29 -46.46 1.10 -38.41
N GLN A 30 -46.08 -0.14 -38.74
CA GLN A 30 -46.81 -0.93 -39.72
C GLN A 30 -48.26 -1.18 -39.29
N ALA A 31 -48.47 -1.62 -38.05
CA ALA A 31 -49.80 -1.86 -37.50
C ALA A 31 -50.67 -0.58 -37.44
N LEU A 32 -50.05 0.59 -37.20
CA LEU A 32 -50.72 1.89 -37.26
C LEU A 32 -51.18 2.20 -38.69
N ALA A 33 -50.28 2.09 -39.68
CA ALA A 33 -50.59 2.36 -41.07
C ALA A 33 -51.72 1.46 -41.60
N ASP A 34 -51.67 0.17 -41.25
CA ASP A 34 -52.72 -0.80 -41.62
C ASP A 34 -54.07 -0.45 -40.98
N ALA A 35 -54.07 0.00 -39.72
CA ALA A 35 -55.28 0.44 -39.03
C ALA A 35 -55.85 1.73 -39.63
N GLU A 36 -55.02 2.71 -39.97
CA GLU A 36 -55.44 3.96 -40.63
C GLU A 36 -56.03 3.71 -42.02
N LYS A 37 -55.44 2.78 -42.78
CA LYS A 37 -55.99 2.33 -44.06
C LYS A 37 -57.41 1.77 -43.88
N LYS A 38 -57.62 0.93 -42.85
CA LYS A 38 -58.96 0.41 -42.52
C LYS A 38 -59.94 1.51 -42.14
N VAL A 39 -59.51 2.51 -41.37
CA VAL A 39 -60.35 3.68 -41.05
C VAL A 39 -60.80 4.39 -42.34
N SER A 40 -59.88 4.65 -43.26
CA SER A 40 -60.19 5.31 -44.53
C SER A 40 -61.14 4.48 -45.40
N GLU A 41 -60.92 3.17 -45.50
CA GLU A 41 -61.81 2.24 -46.21
C GLU A 41 -63.26 2.30 -45.68
N PHE A 42 -63.43 2.22 -44.35
CA PHE A 42 -64.76 2.27 -43.73
C PHE A 42 -65.42 3.65 -43.82
N ARG A 43 -64.66 4.75 -43.70
CA ARG A 43 -65.18 6.11 -43.91
C ARG A 43 -65.63 6.35 -45.36
N THR A 44 -64.89 5.82 -46.32
CA THR A 44 -65.27 5.86 -47.74
C THR A 44 -66.57 5.09 -47.98
N LYS A 45 -66.69 3.90 -47.38
CA LYS A 45 -67.92 3.10 -47.42
C LYS A 45 -69.10 3.81 -46.76
N GLU A 46 -68.89 4.44 -45.60
CA GLU A 46 -69.91 5.25 -44.92
C GLU A 46 -70.40 6.39 -45.83
N ALA A 47 -69.48 7.15 -46.42
CA ALA A 47 -69.80 8.27 -47.31
C ALA A 47 -70.60 7.83 -48.55
N ASP A 48 -70.19 6.74 -49.21
CA ASP A 48 -70.93 6.18 -50.36
C ASP A 48 -72.36 5.77 -49.97
N ARG A 49 -72.52 5.08 -48.84
CA ARG A 49 -73.84 4.62 -48.37
C ARG A 49 -74.74 5.78 -47.94
N ARG A 50 -74.19 6.80 -47.27
CA ARG A 50 -74.95 8.04 -46.98
C ARG A 50 -75.36 8.76 -48.26
N ALA A 51 -74.47 8.85 -49.26
CA ALA A 51 -74.80 9.48 -50.53
C ALA A 51 -75.92 8.73 -51.27
N LYS A 52 -75.94 7.39 -51.23
CA LYS A 52 -77.03 6.56 -51.78
C LYS A 52 -78.33 6.75 -51.01
N ALA A 53 -78.30 6.78 -49.67
CA ALA A 53 -79.47 7.06 -48.85
C ALA A 53 -80.08 8.44 -49.16
N THR A 54 -79.26 9.48 -49.26
CA THR A 54 -79.70 10.83 -49.64
C THR A 54 -80.32 10.87 -51.03
N ARG A 55 -79.74 10.15 -52.01
CA ARG A 55 -80.32 10.02 -53.36
C ARG A 55 -81.68 9.32 -53.35
N ASP A 56 -81.81 8.22 -52.62
CA ASP A 56 -83.09 7.50 -52.51
C ASP A 56 -84.17 8.34 -51.80
N ARG A 57 -83.84 9.07 -50.74
CA ARG A 57 -84.77 10.03 -50.10
C ARG A 57 -85.19 11.14 -51.06
N SER A 58 -84.24 11.70 -51.82
CA SER A 58 -84.53 12.74 -52.82
C SER A 58 -85.40 12.21 -53.97
N ALA A 59 -85.26 10.93 -54.33
CA ALA A 59 -86.15 10.27 -55.30
C ALA A 59 -87.54 10.01 -54.71
N ALA A 60 -87.63 9.59 -53.43
CA ALA A 60 -88.89 9.41 -52.72
C ALA A 60 -89.69 10.72 -52.62
N ALA A 61 -89.02 11.86 -52.42
CA ALA A 61 -89.65 13.17 -52.33
C ALA A 61 -90.23 13.68 -53.67
N ARG A 62 -89.78 13.13 -54.81
CA ARG A 62 -90.16 13.58 -56.16
C ARG A 62 -91.23 12.72 -56.83
N THR A 63 -91.58 11.57 -56.26
CA THR A 63 -92.58 10.65 -56.83
C THR A 63 -93.96 10.89 -56.23
N THR A 64 -95.00 10.73 -57.05
CA THR A 64 -96.40 10.82 -56.63
C THR A 64 -97.01 9.45 -56.30
N SER A 65 -96.30 8.35 -56.55
CA SER A 65 -96.73 6.99 -56.22
C SER A 65 -96.33 6.60 -54.80
N VAL A 66 -97.33 6.33 -53.96
CA VAL A 66 -97.15 5.93 -52.54
C VAL A 66 -96.32 4.64 -52.41
N GLY A 67 -96.53 3.66 -53.31
CA GLY A 67 -95.77 2.41 -53.31
C GLY A 67 -94.28 2.62 -53.62
N ILE A 68 -93.97 3.45 -54.63
CA ILE A 68 -92.58 3.77 -55.00
C ILE A 68 -91.92 4.62 -53.90
N GLN A 69 -92.67 5.55 -53.30
CA GLN A 69 -92.20 6.38 -52.19
C GLN A 69 -91.78 5.51 -51.00
N SER A 70 -92.64 4.59 -50.56
CA SER A 70 -92.37 3.68 -49.45
C SER A 70 -91.14 2.78 -49.73
N ALA A 71 -91.07 2.18 -50.92
CA ALA A 71 -89.93 1.35 -51.31
C ALA A 71 -88.59 2.12 -51.31
N ARG A 72 -88.58 3.37 -51.79
CA ARG A 72 -87.38 4.23 -51.78
C ARG A 72 -86.98 4.65 -50.36
N LEU A 73 -87.95 4.94 -49.48
CA LEU A 73 -87.67 5.24 -48.07
C LEU A 73 -87.08 4.04 -47.33
N HIS A 74 -87.60 2.83 -47.56
CA HIS A 74 -87.00 1.62 -46.99
C HIS A 74 -85.60 1.33 -47.55
N SER A 75 -85.36 1.57 -48.84
CA SER A 75 -84.02 1.48 -49.44
C SER A 75 -83.05 2.46 -48.78
N ALA A 76 -83.47 3.71 -48.58
CA ALA A 76 -82.68 4.71 -47.88
C ALA A 76 -82.34 4.28 -46.44
N GLN A 77 -83.33 3.78 -45.69
CA GLN A 77 -83.12 3.27 -44.32
C GLN A 77 -82.09 2.12 -44.28
N ARG A 78 -82.11 1.20 -45.26
CA ARG A 78 -81.08 0.15 -45.36
C ARG A 78 -79.69 0.74 -45.60
N HIS A 79 -79.57 1.70 -46.50
CA HIS A 79 -78.31 2.38 -46.76
C HIS A 79 -77.82 3.19 -45.54
N ASP A 80 -78.71 3.80 -44.77
CA ASP A 80 -78.34 4.45 -43.50
C ASP A 80 -77.85 3.44 -42.47
N ALA A 81 -78.51 2.28 -42.34
CA ALA A 81 -78.09 1.22 -41.43
C ALA A 81 -76.69 0.68 -41.80
N GLU A 82 -76.42 0.50 -43.10
CA GLU A 82 -75.10 0.13 -43.62
C GLU A 82 -74.04 1.22 -43.37
N ALA A 83 -74.40 2.50 -43.54
CA ALA A 83 -73.54 3.63 -43.24
C ALA A 83 -73.20 3.70 -41.74
N ASN A 84 -74.20 3.53 -40.88
CA ASN A 84 -74.01 3.51 -39.42
C ASN A 84 -73.15 2.33 -38.97
N LYS A 85 -73.28 1.17 -39.62
CA LYS A 85 -72.36 0.03 -39.41
C LYS A 85 -70.93 0.39 -39.80
N ALA A 86 -70.72 0.95 -41.00
CA ALA A 86 -69.41 1.38 -41.47
C ALA A 86 -68.79 2.46 -40.57
N ALA A 87 -69.59 3.40 -40.06
CA ALA A 87 -69.16 4.42 -39.09
C ALA A 87 -68.67 3.80 -37.77
N ARG A 88 -69.39 2.79 -37.25
CA ARG A 88 -68.95 2.04 -36.05
C ARG A 88 -67.65 1.29 -36.30
N ASP A 89 -67.53 0.61 -37.44
CA ASP A 89 -66.31 -0.10 -37.82
C ASP A 89 -65.12 0.87 -37.96
N ALA A 90 -65.33 2.03 -38.59
CA ALA A 90 -64.33 3.10 -38.68
C ALA A 90 -63.89 3.60 -37.29
N SER A 91 -64.83 3.77 -36.35
CA SER A 91 -64.54 4.18 -34.96
C SER A 91 -63.69 3.15 -34.21
N ILE A 92 -63.99 1.85 -34.37
CA ILE A 92 -63.21 0.75 -33.77
C ILE A 92 -61.77 0.78 -34.30
N TRP A 93 -61.59 0.89 -35.62
CA TRP A 93 -60.25 0.96 -36.22
C TRP A 93 -59.52 2.25 -35.86
N SER A 94 -60.24 3.38 -35.71
CA SER A 94 -59.67 4.64 -35.25
C SER A 94 -59.14 4.54 -33.82
N THR A 95 -59.85 3.82 -32.96
CA THR A 95 -59.40 3.55 -31.58
C THR A 95 -58.15 2.67 -31.57
N LYS A 96 -58.09 1.65 -32.45
CA LYS A 96 -56.89 0.79 -32.60
C LYS A 96 -55.69 1.59 -33.13
N ALA A 97 -55.89 2.45 -34.12
CA ALA A 97 -54.85 3.34 -34.66
C ALA A 97 -54.30 4.24 -33.55
N ALA A 98 -55.16 4.91 -32.78
CA ALA A 98 -54.72 5.74 -31.66
C ALA A 98 -53.90 4.95 -30.61
N ARG A 99 -54.28 3.69 -30.33
CA ARG A 99 -53.49 2.82 -29.43
C ARG A 99 -52.12 2.49 -30.01
N TYR A 100 -52.03 2.06 -31.27
CA TYR A 100 -50.75 1.76 -31.90
C TYR A 100 -49.83 2.99 -32.01
N GLY A 101 -50.41 4.17 -32.26
CA GLY A 101 -49.68 5.44 -32.24
C GLY A 101 -49.05 5.75 -30.88
N ARG A 102 -49.78 5.55 -29.79
CA ARG A 102 -49.23 5.71 -28.42
C ARG A 102 -48.11 4.71 -28.13
N GLU A 103 -48.29 3.44 -28.50
CA GLU A 103 -47.28 2.40 -28.32
C GLU A 103 -46.02 2.68 -29.15
N ALA A 104 -46.16 3.18 -30.38
CA ALA A 104 -45.04 3.60 -31.22
C ALA A 104 -44.31 4.80 -30.61
N ALA A 105 -45.02 5.81 -30.11
CA ALA A 105 -44.40 6.97 -29.46
C ALA A 105 -43.58 6.59 -28.21
N ASP A 106 -44.09 5.68 -27.37
CA ASP A 106 -43.35 5.17 -26.21
C ASP A 106 -42.08 4.40 -26.62
N LEU A 107 -42.18 3.55 -27.65
CA LEU A 107 -41.03 2.82 -28.17
C LEU A 107 -39.99 3.76 -28.81
N ALA A 108 -40.42 4.81 -29.51
CA ALA A 108 -39.52 5.83 -30.06
C ALA A 108 -38.78 6.59 -28.95
N ALA A 109 -39.48 6.96 -27.86
CA ALA A 109 -38.84 7.60 -26.71
C ALA A 109 -37.83 6.69 -26.01
N LYS A 110 -38.14 5.39 -25.87
CA LYS A 110 -37.21 4.38 -25.32
C LYS A 110 -35.99 4.17 -26.21
N LEU A 111 -36.19 4.12 -27.53
CA LEU A 111 -35.11 4.03 -28.50
C LEU A 111 -34.17 5.23 -28.42
N ALA A 112 -34.70 6.46 -28.42
CA ALA A 112 -33.90 7.67 -28.34
C ALA A 112 -33.04 7.72 -27.06
N LYS A 113 -33.60 7.32 -25.92
CA LYS A 113 -32.85 7.21 -24.66
C LYS A 113 -31.75 6.15 -24.73
N ALA A 114 -32.02 4.99 -25.32
CA ALA A 114 -31.04 3.92 -25.49
C ALA A 114 -29.88 4.35 -26.41
N GLU A 115 -30.17 4.98 -27.56
CA GLU A 115 -29.16 5.47 -28.50
C GLU A 115 -28.31 6.60 -27.90
N GLN A 116 -28.91 7.48 -27.08
CA GLN A 116 -28.17 8.52 -26.37
C GLN A 116 -27.22 7.94 -25.30
N ALA A 117 -27.64 6.88 -24.60
CA ALA A 117 -26.80 6.17 -23.64
C ALA A 117 -25.63 5.47 -24.34
N GLU A 118 -25.89 4.78 -25.46
CA GLU A 118 -24.86 4.13 -26.28
C GLU A 118 -23.84 5.14 -26.86
N ARG A 119 -24.27 6.33 -27.28
CA ARG A 119 -23.37 7.41 -27.75
C ARG A 119 -22.51 8.03 -26.65
N ARG A 120 -23.02 8.12 -25.42
CA ARG A 120 -22.30 8.69 -24.27
C ARG A 120 -21.34 7.70 -23.60
N ALA A 121 -21.58 6.40 -23.74
CA ALA A 121 -20.74 5.34 -23.18
C ALA A 121 -19.26 5.42 -23.60
N PRO A 122 -18.90 5.46 -24.90
CA PRO A 122 -17.50 5.52 -25.33
C PRO A 122 -16.80 6.82 -24.91
N ALA A 123 -17.48 7.96 -24.94
CA ALA A 123 -16.92 9.23 -24.47
C ALA A 123 -16.66 9.23 -22.95
N SER A 124 -17.54 8.58 -22.17
CA SER A 124 -17.36 8.42 -20.72
C SER A 124 -16.23 7.44 -20.38
N GLN A 125 -16.05 6.38 -21.18
CA GLN A 125 -14.95 5.43 -21.05
C GLN A 125 -13.62 6.08 -21.45
N ALA A 126 -13.55 6.76 -22.58
CA ALA A 126 -12.35 7.47 -23.04
C ALA A 126 -11.91 8.57 -22.04
N ARG A 127 -12.85 9.30 -21.42
CA ARG A 127 -12.52 10.26 -20.35
C ARG A 127 -11.99 9.58 -19.08
N LYS A 128 -12.50 8.39 -18.73
CA LYS A 128 -11.99 7.61 -17.59
C LYS A 128 -10.59 7.07 -17.90
N GLU A 129 -10.38 6.49 -19.07
CA GLU A 129 -9.08 5.97 -19.53
C GLU A 129 -8.03 7.09 -19.70
N SER A 130 -8.43 8.27 -20.18
CA SER A 130 -7.55 9.46 -20.24
C SER A 130 -7.18 9.97 -18.85
N ARG A 131 -8.13 10.01 -17.90
CA ARG A 131 -7.82 10.39 -16.51
C ARG A 131 -6.94 9.37 -15.80
N LEU A 132 -7.18 8.08 -16.01
CA LEU A 132 -6.35 6.99 -15.49
C LEU A 132 -4.94 7.06 -16.07
N SER A 133 -4.77 7.20 -17.38
CA SER A 133 -3.44 7.33 -18.01
C SER A 133 -2.71 8.61 -17.62
N THR A 134 -3.40 9.74 -17.46
CA THR A 134 -2.79 10.99 -16.98
C THR A 134 -2.36 10.86 -15.51
N ALA A 135 -3.21 10.28 -14.66
CA ALA A 135 -2.86 10.01 -13.27
C ALA A 135 -1.72 8.97 -13.14
N GLU A 136 -1.69 7.93 -13.98
CA GLU A 136 -0.60 6.96 -14.04
C GLU A 136 0.71 7.60 -14.52
N ALA A 137 0.64 8.51 -15.50
CA ALA A 137 1.80 9.27 -15.97
C ALA A 137 2.33 10.24 -14.89
N GLU A 138 1.45 10.91 -14.15
CA GLU A 138 1.83 11.76 -13.01
C GLU A 138 2.43 10.94 -11.85
N VAL A 139 1.86 9.79 -11.53
CA VAL A 139 2.39 8.88 -10.49
C VAL A 139 3.73 8.25 -10.90
N ARG A 140 3.93 7.96 -12.19
CA ARG A 140 5.17 7.37 -12.72
C ARG A 140 6.28 8.40 -12.92
N SER A 141 5.94 9.67 -13.16
CA SER A 141 6.89 10.77 -13.33
C SER A 141 7.24 11.47 -12.03
N ALA A 142 6.41 11.37 -10.99
CA ALA A 142 6.78 11.76 -9.65
C ALA A 142 7.72 10.68 -9.06
N PRO A 143 9.01 10.97 -8.80
CA PRO A 143 9.79 10.09 -7.97
C PRO A 143 9.09 10.05 -6.62
N LYS A 144 8.46 8.91 -6.30
CA LYS A 144 8.00 8.62 -4.95
C LYS A 144 9.28 8.60 -4.13
N LYS A 145 9.65 9.75 -3.54
CA LYS A 145 10.70 9.85 -2.53
C LYS A 145 10.20 9.05 -1.34
N LEU A 146 10.30 7.73 -1.43
CA LEU A 146 10.19 6.86 -0.28
C LEU A 146 11.23 7.40 0.68
N ARG A 147 10.80 7.78 1.89
CA ARG A 147 11.71 8.14 2.95
C ARG A 147 12.71 6.99 3.03
N ALA A 148 13.99 7.27 2.79
CA ALA A 148 15.03 6.26 2.91
C ALA A 148 14.89 5.61 4.30
N PRO A 149 15.07 4.28 4.42
CA PRO A 149 15.12 3.64 5.72
C PRO A 149 16.05 4.45 6.62
N ASN A 150 15.61 4.80 7.84
CA ASN A 150 16.51 5.44 8.78
C ASN A 150 17.75 4.54 8.94
N PRO A 151 18.96 5.10 8.97
CA PRO A 151 20.16 4.29 9.22
C PRO A 151 19.98 3.48 10.50
N GLU A 152 20.40 2.23 10.44
CA GLU A 152 20.36 1.33 11.60
C GLU A 152 21.12 1.98 12.76
N LYS A 153 20.50 1.98 13.95
CA LYS A 153 21.14 2.53 15.14
C LYS A 153 22.31 1.65 15.55
N LEU A 154 23.39 2.27 15.99
CA LEU A 154 24.49 1.59 16.63
C LEU A 154 24.04 1.08 18.01
N ARG A 155 23.75 -0.21 18.08
CA ARG A 155 23.45 -0.96 19.31
C ARG A 155 24.70 -1.31 20.09
N VAL A 156 24.77 -0.87 21.34
CA VAL A 156 25.87 -1.13 22.28
C VAL A 156 25.32 -1.87 23.49
N LEU A 157 25.90 -3.02 23.79
CA LEU A 157 25.59 -3.82 24.97
C LEU A 157 26.66 -3.58 26.05
N LEU A 158 26.27 -3.08 27.21
CA LEU A 158 27.14 -2.82 28.36
C LEU A 158 26.94 -3.90 29.43
N LEU A 159 27.99 -4.62 29.77
CA LEU A 159 27.96 -5.78 30.66
C LEU A 159 28.88 -5.57 31.85
N GLY A 160 28.37 -5.81 33.05
CA GLY A 160 29.15 -5.81 34.29
C GLY A 160 29.40 -7.20 34.83
N ALA A 161 30.65 -7.63 34.96
CA ALA A 161 30.98 -8.86 35.65
C ALA A 161 31.35 -8.56 37.11
N THR A 162 30.37 -8.68 37.99
CA THR A 162 30.48 -8.38 39.43
C THR A 162 29.82 -9.48 40.25
N SER A 163 30.44 -9.85 41.36
CA SER A 163 29.76 -10.43 42.51
C SER A 163 29.01 -9.33 43.28
N ASP A 164 27.71 -9.21 43.03
CA ASP A 164 26.71 -8.38 43.73
C ASP A 164 27.12 -6.94 44.16
N GLY A 165 26.56 -5.93 43.48
CA GLY A 165 26.46 -4.56 44.02
C GLY A 165 27.65 -3.62 43.79
N ASP A 166 28.53 -3.87 42.81
CA ASP A 166 29.61 -2.93 42.52
C ASP A 166 29.10 -1.60 41.92
N LEU A 167 29.04 -0.58 42.79
CA LEU A 167 28.69 0.80 42.43
C LEU A 167 29.59 1.37 41.32
N ARG A 168 30.78 0.79 41.08
CA ARG A 168 31.72 1.23 40.05
C ARG A 168 31.21 0.94 38.65
N ILE A 169 30.65 -0.25 38.42
CA ILE A 169 30.08 -0.62 37.11
C ILE A 169 28.84 0.23 36.81
N ALA A 170 27.98 0.42 37.81
CA ALA A 170 26.85 1.34 37.68
C ALA A 170 27.32 2.77 37.32
N ARG A 171 28.39 3.24 37.96
CA ARG A 171 29.01 4.55 37.67
C ARG A 171 29.56 4.63 36.24
N GLU A 172 30.25 3.59 35.77
CA GLU A 172 30.76 3.50 34.40
C GLU A 172 29.62 3.58 33.38
N GLN A 173 28.62 2.71 33.51
CA GLN A 173 27.47 2.66 32.61
C GLN A 173 26.68 3.98 32.62
N GLN A 174 26.52 4.60 33.78
CA GLN A 174 25.91 5.92 33.91
C GLN A 174 26.75 7.00 33.20
N ARG A 175 28.08 6.97 33.34
CA ARG A 175 28.97 7.94 32.70
C ARG A 175 28.97 7.80 31.18
N ILE A 176 29.01 6.56 30.67
CA ILE A 176 28.88 6.27 29.24
C ILE A 176 27.55 6.78 28.70
N ARG A 177 26.44 6.49 29.40
CA ARG A 177 25.11 6.95 29.00
C ARG A 177 25.02 8.47 28.93
N ALA A 178 25.54 9.17 29.95
CA ALA A 178 25.56 10.63 29.97
C ALA A 178 26.41 11.21 28.82
N ALA A 179 27.56 10.61 28.54
CA ALA A 179 28.45 11.05 27.45
C ALA A 179 27.78 10.89 26.08
N VAL A 180 27.14 9.74 25.81
CA VAL A 180 26.38 9.51 24.56
C VAL A 180 25.19 10.46 24.44
N GLN A 181 24.46 10.72 25.52
CA GLN A 181 23.32 11.65 25.52
C GLN A 181 23.73 13.09 25.19
N SER A 182 24.97 13.48 25.52
CA SER A 182 25.51 14.81 25.22
C SER A 182 26.07 14.96 23.80
N ALA A 183 26.24 13.86 23.07
CA ALA A 183 26.90 13.84 21.77
C ALA A 183 25.98 14.23 20.60
N THR A 184 26.60 14.52 19.45
CA THR A 184 25.95 15.09 18.26
C THR A 184 24.91 14.15 17.65
N HIS A 185 25.23 12.86 17.51
CA HIS A 185 24.33 11.86 16.91
C HIS A 185 23.77 10.87 17.93
N ARG A 186 23.46 11.36 19.14
CA ARG A 186 22.86 10.57 20.24
C ARG A 186 21.66 9.71 19.84
N ASP A 187 20.85 10.17 18.88
CA ASP A 187 19.64 9.45 18.44
C ASP A 187 19.95 8.24 17.54
N LEU A 188 21.19 8.12 17.06
CA LEU A 188 21.69 6.99 16.26
C LEU A 188 22.34 5.89 17.11
N ILE A 189 22.34 6.02 18.44
CA ILE A 189 22.92 5.02 19.34
C ILE A 189 21.85 4.49 20.28
N GLU A 190 21.89 3.19 20.52
CA GLU A 190 21.04 2.50 21.48
C GLU A 190 21.92 1.77 22.50
N LEU A 191 21.75 2.09 23.78
CA LEU A 191 22.53 1.51 24.88
C LEU A 191 21.65 0.58 25.71
N GLU A 192 22.00 -0.70 25.73
CA GLU A 192 21.42 -1.69 26.65
C GLU A 192 22.46 -2.06 27.71
N ALA A 193 22.10 -1.95 28.99
CA ALA A 193 23.05 -2.06 30.09
C ALA A 193 22.58 -3.08 31.13
N HIS A 194 23.45 -4.03 31.44
CA HIS A 194 23.23 -5.11 32.40
C HIS A 194 24.38 -5.16 33.40
N PRO A 195 24.20 -4.55 34.59
CA PRO A 195 25.24 -4.51 35.62
C PRO A 195 25.64 -5.88 36.20
N ALA A 196 24.75 -6.87 36.13
CA ALA A 196 24.96 -8.23 36.60
C ALA A 196 24.26 -9.22 35.65
N PRO A 197 24.80 -9.45 34.44
CA PRO A 197 24.19 -10.31 33.44
C PRO A 197 24.38 -11.79 33.81
N THR A 198 23.39 -12.61 33.51
CA THR A 198 23.51 -14.08 33.52
C THR A 198 23.98 -14.60 32.17
N THR A 199 24.37 -15.88 32.09
CA THR A 199 24.71 -16.53 30.80
C THR A 199 23.59 -16.42 29.79
N ASP A 200 22.38 -16.80 30.21
CA ASP A 200 21.22 -16.78 29.32
C ASP A 200 20.93 -15.36 28.83
N MET A 201 21.11 -14.36 29.70
CA MET A 201 20.97 -12.95 29.33
C MET A 201 21.96 -12.54 28.23
N LEU A 202 23.26 -12.89 28.35
CA LEU A 202 24.22 -12.58 27.28
C LEU A 202 23.83 -13.27 25.97
N LEU A 203 23.52 -14.57 26.02
CA LEU A 203 23.19 -15.33 24.81
C LEU A 203 21.92 -14.80 24.14
N ASP A 204 20.91 -14.42 24.92
CA ASP A 204 19.71 -13.75 24.43
C ASP A 204 20.03 -12.36 23.87
N ALA A 205 20.90 -11.56 24.50
CA ALA A 205 21.28 -10.27 23.93
C ALA A 205 22.08 -10.40 22.63
N LEU A 206 23.05 -11.32 22.56
CA LEU A 206 23.80 -11.56 21.33
C LEU A 206 22.89 -11.96 20.16
N SER A 207 21.88 -12.80 20.41
CA SER A 207 20.96 -13.28 19.37
C SER A 207 19.80 -12.34 19.06
N ARG A 208 19.20 -11.69 20.06
CA ARG A 208 18.00 -10.84 19.91
C ARG A 208 18.33 -9.37 19.76
N PHE A 209 19.19 -8.83 20.63
CA PHE A 209 19.61 -7.44 20.58
C PHE A 209 20.64 -7.22 19.47
N ARG A 210 21.41 -8.25 19.08
CA ARG A 210 22.39 -8.19 17.97
C ARG A 210 23.31 -6.96 18.07
N PRO A 211 24.09 -6.85 19.16
CA PRO A 211 24.90 -5.68 19.42
C PRO A 211 26.01 -5.53 18.38
N HIS A 212 26.26 -4.28 17.97
CA HIS A 212 27.43 -3.96 17.16
C HIS A 212 28.67 -3.76 18.04
N VAL A 213 28.47 -3.38 19.31
CA VAL A 213 29.53 -3.21 20.28
C VAL A 213 29.16 -3.97 21.55
N VAL A 214 30.06 -4.81 22.05
CA VAL A 214 29.96 -5.41 23.38
C VAL A 214 31.02 -4.77 24.27
N HIS A 215 30.58 -4.13 25.34
CA HIS A 215 31.43 -3.58 26.39
C HIS A 215 31.37 -4.49 27.60
N LEU A 216 32.51 -4.97 28.07
CA LEU A 216 32.59 -5.72 29.32
C LEU A 216 33.48 -4.99 30.32
N SER A 217 32.91 -4.78 31.49
CA SER A 217 33.60 -4.27 32.67
C SER A 217 33.75 -5.42 33.65
N SER A 218 34.98 -5.84 33.96
CA SER A 218 35.20 -6.93 34.94
C SER A 218 36.43 -6.63 35.79
N HIS A 219 36.33 -6.85 37.10
CA HIS A 219 37.48 -6.77 38.00
C HIS A 219 37.60 -8.03 38.86
N SER A 220 38.72 -8.75 38.74
CA SER A 220 39.12 -9.77 39.69
C SER A 220 40.09 -9.16 40.69
N ALA A 221 39.66 -9.00 41.94
CA ALA A 221 40.47 -8.40 43.00
C ALA A 221 41.78 -9.16 43.30
N ASN A 222 41.94 -10.40 42.79
CA ASN A 222 43.12 -11.22 42.98
C ASN A 222 43.69 -11.67 41.63
N GLU A 223 44.98 -11.43 41.46
CA GLU A 223 45.77 -11.79 40.28
C GLU A 223 45.81 -13.31 40.04
N GLN A 224 45.95 -13.66 38.76
CA GLN A 224 46.16 -14.98 38.14
C GLN A 224 44.90 -15.60 37.52
N GLY A 225 44.77 -15.38 36.21
CA GLY A 225 43.75 -16.02 35.37
C GLY A 225 42.35 -15.56 35.73
N ALA A 226 42.00 -14.32 35.37
CA ALA A 226 40.68 -13.77 35.59
C ALA A 226 39.64 -14.63 34.86
N ASP A 227 39.01 -15.55 35.58
CA ASP A 227 37.74 -16.12 35.20
C ASP A 227 36.79 -14.92 35.05
N LEU A 228 36.31 -14.71 33.82
CA LEU A 228 35.65 -13.47 33.43
C LEU A 228 34.38 -13.21 34.26
N PHE A 229 33.90 -14.16 35.06
CA PHE A 229 32.76 -14.03 35.96
C PHE A 229 32.91 -14.98 37.17
N HIS A 230 32.77 -14.49 38.40
CA HIS A 230 32.57 -15.33 39.58
C HIS A 230 31.18 -15.04 40.19
N GLY A 231 30.35 -16.08 40.29
CA GLY A 231 28.98 -16.03 40.80
C GLY A 231 27.92 -15.97 39.70
N HIS A 232 27.55 -17.14 39.17
CA HIS A 232 26.44 -17.36 38.23
C HIS A 232 26.64 -16.85 36.78
N ALA A 233 27.80 -17.25 36.26
CA ALA A 233 28.06 -17.73 34.90
C ALA A 233 27.98 -16.70 33.76
N ILE A 234 29.15 -16.37 33.20
CA ILE A 234 29.67 -16.75 31.85
C ILE A 234 31.18 -17.04 32.09
N ALA A 235 31.69 -18.25 31.89
CA ALA A 235 32.53 -18.61 30.76
C ALA A 235 33.70 -17.60 30.46
N SER A 236 34.95 -18.07 30.59
CA SER A 236 36.22 -17.38 30.31
C SER A 236 36.23 -16.52 29.03
N ALA A 237 37.25 -15.67 28.83
CA ALA A 237 37.43 -14.91 27.59
C ALA A 237 37.27 -15.78 26.32
N ASP A 238 37.75 -17.03 26.36
CA ASP A 238 37.62 -18.00 25.27
C ASP A 238 36.16 -18.37 24.99
N ALA A 239 35.34 -18.47 26.04
CA ALA A 239 33.94 -18.80 25.89
C ALA A 239 33.11 -17.60 25.43
N LEU A 240 33.46 -16.38 25.83
CA LEU A 240 32.93 -15.17 25.22
C LEU A 240 33.26 -15.12 23.72
N ALA A 241 34.51 -15.41 23.34
CA ALA A 241 34.92 -15.49 21.94
C ALA A 241 34.10 -16.54 21.17
N ARG A 242 33.87 -17.72 21.76
CA ARG A 242 33.00 -18.76 21.16
C ARG A 242 31.54 -18.33 21.06
N ALA A 243 30.99 -17.65 22.06
CA ALA A 243 29.62 -17.15 22.04
C ALA A 243 29.43 -16.11 20.92
N ILE A 244 30.38 -15.19 20.79
CA ILE A 244 30.41 -14.20 19.70
C ILE A 244 30.56 -14.90 18.34
N ALA A 245 31.43 -15.90 18.23
CA ALA A 245 31.62 -16.63 16.98
C ALA A 245 30.39 -17.45 16.55
N ALA A 246 29.51 -17.79 17.49
CA ALA A 246 28.32 -18.62 17.25
C ALA A 246 27.11 -17.85 16.71
N VAL A 247 27.10 -16.51 16.76
CA VAL A 247 26.01 -15.70 16.19
C VAL A 247 26.31 -15.26 14.76
N ASP A 248 25.26 -15.16 13.93
CA ASP A 248 25.38 -14.74 12.53
C ASP A 248 25.78 -13.25 12.42
N ASP A 249 25.09 -12.39 13.17
CA ASP A 249 25.35 -10.95 13.23
C ASP A 249 26.36 -10.65 14.35
N LYS A 250 27.65 -10.84 14.04
CA LYS A 250 28.75 -10.65 15.00
C LYS A 250 28.94 -9.17 15.37
N PRO A 251 29.29 -8.86 16.62
CA PRO A 251 29.74 -7.52 17.00
C PRO A 251 30.94 -7.06 16.17
N LEU A 252 31.02 -5.76 15.93
CA LEU A 252 32.13 -5.10 15.26
C LEU A 252 33.25 -4.76 16.24
N ILE A 253 32.88 -4.39 17.48
CA ILE A 253 33.81 -4.03 18.54
C ILE A 253 33.52 -4.84 19.80
N VAL A 254 34.57 -5.38 20.41
CA VAL A 254 34.57 -5.74 21.83
C VAL A 254 35.48 -4.79 22.59
N LEU A 255 34.93 -4.06 23.55
CA LEU A 255 35.68 -3.19 24.46
C LEU A 255 35.72 -3.85 25.82
N LEU A 256 36.92 -4.08 26.32
CA LEU A 256 37.18 -4.76 27.59
C LEU A 256 37.86 -3.78 28.51
N ASN A 257 37.11 -3.32 29.49
CA ASN A 257 37.65 -2.67 30.67
C ASN A 257 38.05 -3.75 31.68
N SER A 258 38.97 -4.62 31.25
CA SER A 258 39.54 -5.70 32.03
C SER A 258 40.76 -6.30 31.33
N SER A 259 41.65 -6.90 32.11
CA SER A 259 42.84 -7.56 31.56
C SER A 259 42.49 -8.81 30.78
N LEU A 260 42.95 -8.86 29.53
CA LEU A 260 43.11 -10.10 28.79
C LEU A 260 44.60 -10.39 28.55
N SER A 261 44.90 -11.67 28.39
CA SER A 261 46.18 -12.09 27.81
C SER A 261 46.23 -11.79 26.30
N GLU A 262 47.44 -11.62 25.75
CA GLU A 262 47.65 -11.43 24.32
C GLU A 262 47.02 -12.54 23.46
N ILE A 263 47.02 -13.78 23.97
CA ILE A 263 46.42 -14.94 23.31
C ILE A 263 44.90 -14.75 23.16
N GLN A 264 44.22 -14.29 24.21
CA GLN A 264 42.77 -14.06 24.20
C GLN A 264 42.39 -12.89 23.29
N ILE A 265 43.19 -11.82 23.28
CA ILE A 265 43.02 -10.70 22.33
C ILE A 265 43.16 -11.20 20.90
N THR A 266 44.18 -12.02 20.62
CA THR A 266 44.42 -12.60 19.28
C THR A 266 43.24 -13.46 18.83
N GLN A 267 42.69 -14.29 19.72
CA GLN A 267 41.52 -15.11 19.42
C GLN A 267 40.27 -14.27 19.12
N LEU A 268 40.04 -13.19 19.86
CA LEU A 268 38.91 -12.29 19.61
C LEU A 268 39.07 -11.55 18.28
N VAL A 269 40.26 -11.04 17.96
CA VAL A 269 40.53 -10.36 16.68
C VAL A 269 40.36 -11.31 15.49
N ALA A 270 40.55 -12.62 15.66
CA ALA A 270 40.23 -13.60 14.63
C ALA A 270 38.72 -13.77 14.38
N ALA A 271 37.87 -13.38 15.34
CA ALA A 271 36.41 -13.52 15.26
C ALA A 271 35.69 -12.22 14.90
N ILE A 272 36.24 -11.05 15.28
CA ILE A 272 35.60 -9.74 15.11
C ILE A 272 36.58 -8.64 14.66
N PRO A 273 36.08 -7.58 14.00
CA PRO A 273 36.90 -6.51 13.44
C PRO A 273 37.82 -5.78 14.40
N PHE A 274 37.33 -5.44 15.60
CA PHE A 274 38.06 -4.60 16.55
C PHE A 274 37.94 -5.13 17.97
N VAL A 275 39.07 -5.09 18.68
CA VAL A 275 39.15 -5.35 20.12
C VAL A 275 39.87 -4.18 20.77
N ILE A 276 39.25 -3.58 21.77
CA ILE A 276 39.91 -2.61 22.65
C ILE A 276 40.07 -3.28 24.00
N ALA A 277 41.30 -3.40 24.48
CA ALA A 277 41.59 -4.01 25.77
C ALA A 277 42.44 -3.07 26.63
N MET A 278 42.17 -3.08 27.93
CA MET A 278 42.93 -2.35 28.93
C MET A 278 43.61 -3.35 29.88
N PRO A 279 44.88 -3.17 30.24
CA PRO A 279 45.53 -4.02 31.24
C PRO A 279 44.93 -3.80 32.64
N ALA A 280 45.06 -4.79 33.52
CA ALA A 280 44.48 -4.75 34.89
C ALA A 280 45.02 -3.59 35.74
N SER A 281 46.17 -3.02 35.39
CA SER A 281 46.81 -1.92 36.10
C SER A 281 46.18 -0.56 35.82
N ILE A 282 45.23 -0.44 34.88
CA ILE A 282 44.54 0.82 34.64
C ILE A 282 43.62 1.16 35.82
N GLY A 283 43.62 2.41 36.27
CA GLY A 283 42.73 2.84 37.35
C GLY A 283 41.27 2.93 36.88
N ASP A 284 40.32 2.67 37.79
CA ASP A 284 38.88 2.78 37.50
C ASP A 284 38.50 4.12 36.86
N VAL A 285 39.07 5.21 37.36
CA VAL A 285 38.76 6.57 36.89
C VAL A 285 39.25 6.76 35.46
N ASP A 286 40.44 6.26 35.15
CA ASP A 286 41.07 6.29 33.84
C ASP A 286 40.22 5.51 32.84
N ALA A 287 39.81 4.30 33.20
CA ALA A 287 39.03 3.43 32.34
C ALA A 287 37.61 3.96 32.08
N ILE A 288 36.93 4.46 33.12
CA ILE A 288 35.62 5.11 32.97
C ILE A 288 35.73 6.37 32.10
N THR A 289 36.79 7.16 32.29
CA THR A 289 37.04 8.38 31.50
C THR A 289 37.29 8.02 30.04
N TYR A 290 38.10 7.01 29.77
CA TYR A 290 38.34 6.48 28.44
C TYR A 290 37.02 6.01 27.80
N ALA A 291 36.27 5.13 28.47
CA ALA A 291 35.06 4.53 27.90
C ALA A 291 34.00 5.59 27.58
N ALA A 292 33.75 6.50 28.52
CA ALA A 292 32.82 7.60 28.30
C ALA A 292 33.23 8.48 27.12
N ARG A 293 34.53 8.81 26.99
CA ARG A 293 35.01 9.60 25.85
C ARG A 293 34.93 8.82 24.54
N PHE A 294 35.22 7.52 24.56
CA PHE A 294 35.20 6.66 23.38
C PHE A 294 33.80 6.63 22.76
N TYR A 295 32.78 6.36 23.57
CA TYR A 295 31.41 6.33 23.06
C TYR A 295 30.90 7.70 22.63
N ALA A 296 31.28 8.79 23.31
CA ALA A 296 30.97 10.14 22.84
C ALA A 296 31.61 10.42 21.46
N ALA A 297 32.87 10.04 21.27
CA ALA A 297 33.57 10.24 19.99
C ALA A 297 32.93 9.43 18.85
N ILE A 298 32.55 8.18 19.11
CA ILE A 298 31.79 7.36 18.15
C ILE A 298 30.44 8.02 17.83
N ALA A 299 29.73 8.52 18.84
CA ALA A 299 28.48 9.25 18.69
C ALA A 299 28.63 10.58 17.92
N ASP A 300 29.81 11.17 17.91
CA ASP A 300 30.16 12.35 17.12
C ASP A 300 30.65 12.00 15.70
N GLY A 301 30.53 10.74 15.28
CA GLY A 301 30.86 10.29 13.93
C GLY A 301 32.36 10.19 13.62
N GLN A 302 33.18 10.07 14.67
CA GLN A 302 34.61 9.78 14.53
C GLN A 302 34.84 8.33 14.07
N SER A 303 35.98 8.08 13.42
CA SER A 303 36.41 6.70 13.14
C SER A 303 36.85 5.98 14.40
N VAL A 304 36.91 4.66 14.37
CA VAL A 304 37.35 3.83 15.53
C VAL A 304 38.74 4.26 16.01
N HIS A 305 39.68 4.49 15.09
CA HIS A 305 41.02 4.97 15.42
C HIS A 305 41.00 6.36 16.09
N ALA A 306 40.24 7.31 15.54
CA ALA A 306 40.14 8.65 16.10
C ALA A 306 39.47 8.65 17.47
N ALA A 307 38.41 7.85 17.66
CA ALA A 307 37.74 7.67 18.93
C ALA A 307 38.69 7.09 19.99
N HIS A 308 39.49 6.08 19.63
CA HIS A 308 40.50 5.50 20.50
C HIS A 308 41.53 6.54 20.97
N LEU A 309 42.15 7.28 20.03
CA LEU A 309 43.15 8.29 20.37
C LEU A 309 42.57 9.45 21.19
N LEU A 310 41.38 9.94 20.84
CA LEU A 310 40.73 11.02 21.58
C LEU A 310 40.41 10.62 23.02
N SER A 311 40.17 9.33 23.26
CA SER A 311 39.90 8.79 24.59
C SER A 311 41.19 8.69 25.42
N ARG A 312 42.31 8.29 24.82
CA ARG A 312 43.63 8.35 25.46
C ARG A 312 44.01 9.78 25.86
N VAL A 313 43.86 10.72 24.91
CA VAL A 313 44.10 12.15 25.19
C VAL A 313 43.17 12.67 26.29
N ALA A 314 41.92 12.22 26.37
CA ALA A 314 41.03 12.64 27.45
C ALA A 314 41.50 12.12 28.81
N VAL A 315 42.00 10.89 28.92
CA VAL A 315 42.60 10.39 30.17
C VAL A 315 43.80 11.28 30.56
N GLU A 316 44.72 11.53 29.62
CA GLU A 316 45.90 12.38 29.84
C GLU A 316 45.53 13.80 30.30
N MET A 317 44.60 14.45 29.59
CA MET A 317 44.19 15.84 29.89
C MET A 317 43.42 15.98 31.21
N ASN A 318 42.85 14.90 31.75
CA ASN A 318 42.25 14.89 33.08
C ASN A 318 43.31 14.70 34.19
N GLY A 319 44.60 14.68 33.85
CA GLY A 319 45.69 14.47 34.79
C GLY A 319 45.72 13.05 35.35
N LEU A 320 45.14 12.10 34.61
CA LEU A 320 45.11 10.70 34.98
C LEU A 320 46.32 9.99 34.36
N ASP A 321 46.89 9.08 35.13
CA ASP A 321 47.98 8.23 34.66
C ASP A 321 47.43 7.21 33.65
N ASN A 322 48.31 6.39 33.05
CA ASN A 322 47.89 5.23 32.24
C ASN A 322 47.14 5.50 30.91
N HIS A 323 47.17 6.73 30.38
CA HIS A 323 46.54 7.06 29.09
C HIS A 323 47.08 6.25 27.89
N ASP A 324 48.27 5.66 28.01
CA ASP A 324 48.88 4.80 26.98
C ASP A 324 48.51 3.33 27.09
N LEU A 325 47.86 2.92 28.18
CA LEU A 325 47.54 1.52 28.45
C LEU A 325 46.40 0.94 27.59
N PRO A 326 45.33 1.68 27.22
CA PRO A 326 44.34 1.16 26.31
C PRO A 326 44.95 0.83 24.95
N THR A 327 44.70 -0.38 24.46
CA THR A 327 45.20 -0.86 23.17
C THR A 327 44.05 -1.14 22.22
N LEU A 328 44.23 -0.79 20.95
CA LEU A 328 43.30 -1.10 19.86
C LEU A 328 43.94 -2.15 18.94
N SER A 329 43.38 -3.34 18.95
CA SER A 329 43.72 -4.45 18.06
C SER A 329 42.64 -4.64 17.01
N TYR A 330 43.01 -5.02 15.80
CA TYR A 330 42.08 -5.12 14.67
C TYR A 330 42.50 -6.18 13.66
N ALA A 331 41.53 -6.69 12.91
CA ALA A 331 41.78 -7.69 11.86
C ALA A 331 42.65 -7.09 10.74
N ALA A 332 43.52 -7.91 10.15
CA ALA A 332 44.57 -7.45 9.23
C ALA A 332 44.03 -6.77 7.95
N ASP A 333 42.80 -7.08 7.56
CA ASP A 333 42.11 -6.58 6.37
C ASP A 333 41.22 -5.35 6.64
N ILE A 334 41.26 -4.79 7.86
CA ILE A 334 40.40 -3.69 8.27
C ILE A 334 41.21 -2.45 8.66
N ASP A 335 40.85 -1.29 8.09
CA ASP A 335 41.46 -0.01 8.45
C ASP A 335 40.62 0.74 9.52
N PRO A 336 41.09 0.84 10.77
CA PRO A 336 40.36 1.53 11.84
C PRO A 336 40.21 3.04 11.58
N ARG A 337 40.97 3.63 10.65
CA ARG A 337 40.86 5.06 10.28
C ARG A 337 39.70 5.32 9.34
N ALA A 338 39.36 4.34 8.50
CA ALA A 338 38.22 4.41 7.58
C ALA A 338 36.91 3.91 8.22
N SER A 339 36.97 3.11 9.27
CA SER A 339 35.79 2.54 9.92
C SER A 339 35.06 3.54 10.81
N LYS A 340 33.88 3.99 10.35
CA LYS A 340 32.92 4.80 11.12
C LYS A 340 31.69 3.98 11.45
N LEU A 341 31.34 3.92 12.73
CA LEU A 341 30.17 3.18 13.21
C LEU A 341 28.88 4.01 13.21
N VAL A 342 29.01 5.33 13.27
CA VAL A 342 27.91 6.28 13.16
C VAL A 342 28.25 7.22 12.01
N THR A 343 27.35 7.29 11.03
CA THR A 343 27.45 8.24 9.93
C THR A 343 26.32 9.26 10.05
N PRO A 344 26.61 10.56 9.91
CA PRO A 344 25.54 11.56 9.89
C PRO A 344 24.62 11.28 8.70
N PRO A 345 23.29 11.43 8.87
CA PRO A 345 22.39 11.34 7.73
C PRO A 345 22.81 12.37 6.66
N PRO A 346 22.70 12.03 5.36
CA PRO A 346 23.01 12.97 4.30
C PRO A 346 22.15 14.24 4.46
N VAL A 347 22.81 15.40 4.44
CA VAL A 347 22.21 16.73 4.63
C VAL A 347 21.26 17.07 3.48
#